data_AF-V5RU69-F1
#
_entry.id   AF-V5RU69-F1
#
_cell.length_a   1.000
_cell.length_b   1.000
_cell.length_c   1.000
_cell.angle_alpha   90.00
_cell.angle_beta   90.00
_cell.angle_gamma   90.00
#
_symmetry.space_group_name_H-M   'P 1'
#
loop_
_entity.id
_entity.type
_entity.pdbx_description
1 polymer ?
#
loop_
_entity_poly.entity_id
_entity_poly.type
_entity_poly.pdbx_seq_one_letter_code
_entity_poly.pdbx_strand_id
1 'polypeptide(L)'
;MKEYRTTPIAIIGQGLAIFGYVSCTLQWLWAGVVGLPPLLESGSLDAFTKPVHSDSPILISSSFGTSPLVVAIIGFITICMLALTIYILVRLPKAVAKAGETIIQTAAENVLPVVTHHHKLPAKKKRMLTKRLAFYLQLTAAILPLAITLLLPPIASLPHDIVVFIAGWLAIFSTVFFSSSYLFSSHKKTTGRRKV
;
A
#
# COMPACT_ATOMS: atom_id res chain seq x y z
N MET A 1 6.04 31.38 14.99
CA MET A 1 5.74 30.38 13.94
C MET A 1 6.94 30.29 12.99
N LYS A 2 7.67 29.17 12.97
CA LYS A 2 8.76 28.97 11.99
C LYS A 2 8.15 28.36 10.73
N GLU A 3 8.11 29.17 9.68
CA GLU A 3 7.74 28.76 8.33
C GLU A 3 8.73 27.70 7.85
N TYR A 4 8.28 26.45 7.86
CA TYR A 4 9.05 25.30 7.37
C TYR A 4 9.09 25.40 5.85
N ARG A 5 10.07 26.14 5.30
CA ARG A 5 10.25 26.27 3.86
C ARG A 5 10.62 24.89 3.31
N THR A 6 9.63 24.14 2.84
CA THR A 6 9.81 22.85 2.18
C THR A 6 10.57 23.09 0.89
N THR A 7 11.84 22.70 0.87
CA THR A 7 12.66 22.72 -0.35
C THR A 7 11.98 21.88 -1.43
N PRO A 8 12.01 22.28 -2.72
CA PRO A 8 11.37 21.52 -3.81
C PRO A 8 11.82 20.05 -3.86
N ILE A 9 13.08 19.78 -3.51
CA ILE A 9 13.66 18.43 -3.40
C ILE A 9 12.90 17.56 -2.38
N ALA A 10 12.41 18.13 -1.28
CA ALA A 10 11.67 17.40 -0.26
C ALA A 10 10.26 17.02 -0.72
N ILE A 11 9.64 17.85 -1.57
CA ILE A 11 8.32 17.57 -2.16
C ILE A 11 8.44 16.41 -3.14
N ILE A 12 9.49 16.40 -3.97
CA ILE A 12 9.79 15.30 -4.90
C ILE A 12 10.01 13.99 -4.13
N GLY A 13 10.82 14.02 -3.06
CA GLY A 13 11.05 12.83 -2.23
C GLY A 13 9.78 12.28 -1.57
N GLN A 14 8.86 13.15 -1.15
CA GLN A 14 7.55 12.74 -0.62
C GLN A 14 6.64 12.16 -1.69
N GLY A 15 6.60 12.76 -2.89
CA GLY A 15 5.87 12.22 -4.02
C GLY A 15 6.32 10.80 -4.36
N LEU A 16 7.64 10.59 -4.49
CA LEU A 16 8.22 9.28 -4.74
C LEU A 16 7.91 8.27 -3.63
N ALA A 17 7.91 8.69 -2.36
CA ALA A 17 7.49 7.82 -1.26
C ALA A 17 6.03 7.37 -1.42
N ILE A 18 5.13 8.29 -1.76
CA ILE A 18 3.70 7.98 -1.97
C ILE A 18 3.56 6.94 -3.09
N PHE A 19 4.22 7.13 -4.23
CA PHE A 19 4.18 6.16 -5.32
C PHE A 19 4.77 4.80 -4.91
N GLY A 20 5.86 4.78 -4.15
CA GLY A 20 6.43 3.54 -3.60
C GLY A 20 5.44 2.80 -2.71
N TYR A 21 4.76 3.50 -1.78
CA TYR A 21 3.76 2.90 -0.90
C TYR A 21 2.54 2.38 -1.67
N VAL A 22 2.04 3.14 -2.64
CA VAL A 22 0.91 2.71 -3.48
C VAL A 22 1.28 1.46 -4.27
N SER A 23 2.45 1.46 -4.92
CA SER A 23 2.95 0.30 -5.67
C SER A 23 3.12 -0.92 -4.78
N CYS A 24 3.71 -0.75 -3.60
CA CYS A 24 3.88 -1.83 -2.62
C CYS A 24 2.53 -2.37 -2.14
N THR A 25 1.54 -1.50 -1.90
CA THR A 25 0.18 -1.91 -1.49
C THR A 25 -0.51 -2.69 -2.61
N LEU A 26 -0.38 -2.22 -3.85
CA LEU A 26 -0.91 -2.92 -5.02
C LEU A 26 -0.24 -4.28 -5.22
N GLN A 27 1.04 -4.39 -4.90
CA GLN A 27 1.77 -5.66 -4.96
C GLN A 27 1.26 -6.66 -3.91
N TRP A 28 0.96 -6.20 -2.69
CA TRP A 28 0.28 -7.03 -1.69
C TRP A 28 -1.13 -7.42 -2.10
N LEU A 29 -1.89 -6.50 -2.71
CA LEU A 29 -3.21 -6.79 -3.24
C LEU A 29 -3.14 -7.84 -4.35
N TRP A 30 -2.17 -7.72 -5.26
CA TRP A 30 -1.92 -8.69 -6.33
C TRP A 30 -1.60 -10.08 -5.76
N ALA A 31 -0.68 -10.16 -4.80
CA ALA A 31 -0.37 -11.41 -4.12
C ALA A 31 -1.61 -12.02 -3.43
N GLY A 32 -2.46 -11.18 -2.84
CA GLY A 32 -3.75 -11.59 -2.28
C GLY A 32 -4.71 -12.15 -3.32
N VAL A 33 -4.90 -11.47 -4.45
CA VAL A 33 -5.79 -11.91 -5.54
C VAL A 33 -5.34 -13.25 -6.12
N VAL A 34 -4.04 -13.45 -6.30
CA VAL A 34 -3.48 -14.70 -6.83
C VAL A 34 -3.50 -15.82 -5.79
N GLY A 35 -3.31 -15.49 -4.51
CA GLY A 35 -3.33 -16.46 -3.42
C GLY A 35 -4.69 -16.88 -2.92
N LEU A 36 -5.74 -16.07 -3.17
CA LEU A 36 -7.08 -16.37 -2.68
C LEU A 36 -7.66 -17.68 -3.26
N PRO A 37 -7.62 -17.92 -4.59
CA PRO A 37 -8.16 -19.15 -5.18
C PRO A 37 -7.59 -20.44 -4.58
N PRO A 38 -6.26 -20.66 -4.51
CA PRO A 38 -5.74 -21.89 -3.91
C PRO A 38 -6.06 -22.01 -2.41
N LEU A 39 -6.21 -20.89 -1.68
CA LEU A 39 -6.61 -20.91 -0.26
C LEU A 39 -8.09 -21.27 -0.05
N LEU A 40 -8.95 -20.97 -1.02
CA LEU A 40 -10.36 -21.35 -1.01
C LEU A 40 -10.51 -22.83 -1.40
N GLU A 41 -9.76 -23.30 -2.39
CA GLU A 41 -9.78 -24.69 -2.84
C GLU A 41 -9.19 -25.66 -1.79
N SER A 42 -8.26 -25.22 -0.95
CA SER A 42 -7.67 -26.05 0.12
C SER A 42 -8.57 -26.27 1.33
N GLY A 43 -9.83 -25.79 1.32
CA GLY A 43 -10.80 -25.98 2.41
C GLY A 43 -10.50 -25.22 3.70
N SER A 44 -9.42 -24.42 3.73
CA SER A 44 -8.96 -23.64 4.89
C SER A 44 -9.94 -22.55 5.33
N LEU A 45 -10.88 -22.17 4.45
CA LEU A 45 -11.87 -21.13 4.71
C LEU A 45 -13.30 -21.66 4.85
N ASP A 46 -13.51 -22.98 4.80
CA ASP A 46 -14.85 -23.61 4.88
C ASP A 46 -15.62 -23.28 6.17
N ALA A 47 -14.91 -22.91 7.23
CA ALA A 47 -15.52 -22.41 8.47
C ALA A 47 -16.22 -21.04 8.31
N PHE A 48 -15.80 -20.22 7.35
CA PHE A 48 -16.33 -18.89 7.06
C PHE A 48 -17.27 -18.85 5.85
N THR A 49 -17.17 -19.80 4.92
CA THR A 49 -17.86 -19.79 3.63
C THR A 49 -18.95 -20.85 3.47
N LYS A 50 -19.50 -21.41 4.56
CA LYS A 50 -20.69 -22.28 4.48
C LYS A 50 -21.74 -21.61 3.59
N PRO A 51 -22.02 -22.15 2.40
CA PRO A 51 -22.89 -21.47 1.47
C PRO A 51 -24.32 -21.79 1.91
N VAL A 52 -25.04 -20.79 2.39
CA VAL A 52 -26.50 -20.81 2.31
C VAL A 52 -26.80 -20.75 0.81
N HIS A 53 -26.92 -21.91 0.16
CA HIS A 53 -27.54 -22.01 -1.15
C HIS A 53 -29.01 -21.64 -0.95
N SER A 54 -29.31 -20.36 -1.13
CA SER A 54 -30.64 -19.93 -1.53
C SER A 54 -30.55 -19.67 -3.02
N ASP A 55 -30.74 -20.73 -3.81
CA ASP A 55 -31.16 -20.62 -5.21
C ASP A 55 -32.58 -20.04 -5.22
N SER A 56 -32.68 -18.75 -4.92
CA SER A 56 -33.86 -17.99 -5.26
C SER A 56 -33.72 -17.64 -6.75
N PRO A 57 -34.63 -18.11 -7.62
CA PRO A 57 -34.59 -17.71 -9.02
C PRO A 57 -34.63 -16.18 -9.07
N ILE A 58 -33.63 -15.58 -9.70
CA ILE A 58 -33.59 -14.15 -9.96
C ILE A 58 -34.72 -13.87 -10.95
N LEU A 59 -35.89 -13.53 -10.43
CA LEU A 59 -36.95 -12.90 -11.21
C LEU A 59 -36.43 -11.52 -11.58
N ILE A 60 -35.78 -11.40 -12.74
CA ILE A 60 -35.57 -10.11 -13.38
C ILE A 60 -36.93 -9.67 -13.92
N SER A 61 -37.77 -9.13 -13.03
CA SER A 61 -38.95 -8.36 -13.40
C SER A 61 -38.48 -6.98 -13.87
N SER A 62 -37.91 -6.92 -15.08
CA SER A 62 -37.65 -5.67 -15.78
C SER A 62 -38.96 -5.11 -16.31
N SER A 63 -39.64 -4.32 -15.48
CA SER A 63 -40.44 -3.18 -15.92
C SER A 63 -40.54 -2.19 -14.77
N PHE A 64 -39.40 -1.60 -14.39
CA PHE A 64 -39.46 -0.27 -13.79
C PHE A 64 -39.95 0.64 -14.91
N GLY A 65 -41.25 0.96 -14.89
CA GLY A 65 -41.77 2.02 -15.74
C GLY A 65 -40.84 3.21 -15.60
N THR A 66 -40.40 3.76 -16.73
CA THR A 66 -39.40 4.84 -16.84
C THR A 66 -39.95 6.12 -16.22
N SER A 67 -40.16 6.12 -14.90
CA SER A 67 -40.61 7.25 -14.14
C SER A 67 -39.43 8.22 -14.10
N PRO A 68 -39.61 9.48 -14.54
CA PRO A 68 -38.55 10.49 -14.50
C PRO A 68 -37.89 10.61 -13.12
N LEU A 69 -38.64 10.30 -12.06
CA LEU A 69 -38.15 10.31 -10.68
C LEU A 69 -37.17 9.17 -10.38
N VAL A 70 -37.39 7.96 -10.90
CA VAL A 70 -36.47 6.82 -10.73
C VAL A 70 -35.17 7.07 -11.49
N VAL A 71 -35.26 7.59 -12.71
CA VAL A 71 -34.07 7.98 -13.50
C VAL A 71 -33.28 9.07 -12.81
N ALA A 72 -33.96 10.08 -12.22
CA ALA A 72 -33.31 11.14 -11.45
C ALA A 72 -32.59 10.61 -10.21
N ILE A 73 -33.20 9.68 -9.46
CA ILE A 73 -32.56 9.06 -8.28
C ILE A 73 -31.33 8.24 -8.69
N ILE A 74 -31.45 7.40 -9.72
CA ILE A 74 -30.31 6.60 -10.21
C ILE A 74 -29.18 7.51 -10.70
N GLY A 75 -29.52 8.58 -11.44
CA GLY A 75 -28.56 9.59 -11.88
C GLY A 75 -27.85 10.26 -10.70
N PHE A 76 -28.60 10.66 -9.68
CA PHE A 76 -28.03 11.25 -8.46
C PHE A 76 -27.09 10.29 -7.72
N ILE A 77 -27.51 9.03 -7.51
CA ILE A 77 -26.67 8.00 -6.88
C ILE A 77 -25.39 7.78 -7.69
N THR A 78 -25.48 7.73 -9.02
CA THR A 78 -24.33 7.55 -9.91
C THR A 78 -23.36 8.72 -9.79
N ILE A 79 -23.86 9.97 -9.77
CA ILE A 79 -23.03 11.17 -9.57
C ILE A 79 -22.36 11.14 -8.19
N CYS A 80 -23.09 10.78 -7.13
CA CYS A 80 -22.54 10.66 -5.79
C CYS A 80 -21.46 9.57 -5.69
N MET A 81 -21.69 8.39 -6.27
CA MET A 81 -20.70 7.31 -6.34
C MET A 81 -19.45 7.75 -7.10
N LEU A 82 -19.61 8.48 -8.20
CA LEU A 82 -18.50 8.98 -9.01
C LEU A 82 -17.70 10.03 -8.23
N ALA A 83 -18.37 10.97 -7.56
CA ALA A 83 -17.72 11.96 -6.70
C ALA A 83 -16.96 11.30 -5.53
N LEU A 84 -17.56 10.30 -4.88
CA LEU A 84 -16.93 9.53 -3.81
C LEU A 84 -15.70 8.76 -4.32
N THR A 85 -15.80 8.16 -5.51
CA THR A 85 -14.69 7.43 -6.14
C THR A 85 -13.51 8.36 -6.39
N ILE A 86 -13.73 9.55 -6.97
CA ILE A 86 -12.69 10.56 -7.18
C ILE A 86 -12.08 10.98 -5.84
N TYR A 87 -12.91 11.25 -4.83
CA TYR A 87 -12.44 11.63 -3.51
C TYR A 87 -11.50 10.57 -2.90
N ILE A 88 -11.91 9.30 -2.95
CA ILE A 88 -11.11 8.18 -2.46
C ILE A 88 -9.82 8.06 -3.27
N LEU A 89 -9.88 8.14 -4.60
CA LEU A 89 -8.69 8.02 -5.47
C LEU A 89 -7.61 9.06 -5.13
N VAL A 90 -8.01 10.27 -4.74
CA VAL A 90 -7.08 11.34 -4.38
C VAL A 90 -6.58 11.23 -2.93
N ARG A 91 -7.44 10.81 -2.00
CA ARG A 91 -7.11 10.73 -0.56
C ARG A 91 -6.36 9.47 -0.19
N LEU A 92 -6.70 8.34 -0.81
CA LEU A 92 -6.20 7.02 -0.45
C LEU A 92 -4.68 6.89 -0.60
N PRO A 93 -4.04 7.34 -1.71
CA PRO A 93 -2.58 7.33 -1.82
C PRO A 93 -1.87 8.05 -0.67
N LYS A 94 -2.40 9.21 -0.27
CA LYS A 94 -1.85 10.01 0.83
C LYS A 94 -2.07 9.36 2.18
N ALA A 95 -3.24 8.76 2.40
CA ALA A 95 -3.57 8.06 3.64
C ALA A 95 -2.68 6.84 3.82
N VAL A 96 -2.55 6.02 2.77
CA VAL A 96 -1.68 4.83 2.74
C VAL A 96 -0.24 5.21 3.01
N ALA A 97 0.29 6.25 2.34
CA ALA A 97 1.66 6.69 2.56
C ALA A 97 1.92 7.17 4.00
N LYS A 98 1.00 7.93 4.59
CA LYS A 98 1.12 8.40 5.99
C LYS A 98 1.04 7.25 6.99
N ALA A 99 0.10 6.34 6.80
CA ALA A 99 -0.04 5.16 7.65
C ALA A 99 1.20 4.27 7.55
N GLY A 100 1.64 3.98 6.32
CA GLY A 100 2.85 3.19 6.05
C GLY A 100 4.10 3.83 6.68
N GLU A 101 4.30 5.13 6.52
CA GLU A 101 5.42 5.84 7.14
C GLU A 101 5.39 5.74 8.67
N THR A 102 4.22 5.90 9.29
CA THR A 102 4.06 5.80 10.75
C THR A 102 4.39 4.38 11.23
N ILE A 103 3.82 3.36 10.59
CA ILE A 103 4.03 1.95 10.93
C ILE A 103 5.51 1.59 10.81
N ILE A 104 6.15 1.96 9.69
CA ILE A 104 7.57 1.69 9.45
C ILE A 104 8.45 2.42 10.46
N GLN A 105 8.15 3.68 10.79
CA GLN A 105 8.92 4.44 11.78
C GLN A 105 8.80 3.82 13.17
N THR A 106 7.59 3.48 13.61
CA THR A 106 7.36 2.80 14.90
C THR A 106 8.05 1.44 14.94
N ALA A 107 7.95 0.65 13.86
CA ALA A 107 8.66 -0.62 13.75
C ALA A 107 10.18 -0.44 13.82
N ALA A 108 10.75 0.55 13.13
CA ALA A 108 12.17 0.84 13.18
C ALA A 108 12.64 1.28 14.58
N GLU A 109 11.82 2.04 15.31
CA GLU A 109 12.10 2.43 16.69
C GLU A 109 12.06 1.25 17.68
N ASN A 110 11.14 0.31 17.46
CA ASN A 110 11.03 -0.91 18.26
C ASN A 110 12.12 -1.94 17.96
N VAL A 111 12.59 -2.00 16.71
CA VAL A 111 13.70 -2.89 16.29
C VAL A 111 15.06 -2.32 16.69
N LEU A 112 15.19 -1.00 16.78
CA LEU A 112 16.44 -0.33 17.16
C LEU A 112 17.10 -0.90 18.45
N PRO A 113 16.41 -1.06 19.60
CA PRO A 113 17.02 -1.61 20.81
C PRO A 113 17.57 -3.03 20.60
N VAL A 114 16.91 -3.85 19.78
CA VAL A 114 17.35 -5.21 19.46
C VAL A 114 18.68 -5.18 18.70
N VAL A 115 18.77 -4.36 17.64
CA VAL A 115 19.99 -4.25 16.82
C VAL A 115 21.15 -3.61 17.59
N THR A 116 20.83 -2.68 18.49
CA THR A 116 21.83 -1.97 19.30
C THR A 116 22.18 -2.69 20.60
N HIS A 117 21.61 -3.87 20.85
CA HIS A 117 21.77 -4.61 22.11
C HIS A 117 21.48 -3.73 23.35
N HIS A 118 20.43 -2.90 23.26
CA HIS A 118 20.03 -1.91 24.27
C HIS A 118 21.08 -0.84 24.62
N HIS A 119 22.12 -0.66 23.80
CA HIS A 119 23.14 0.35 24.04
C HIS A 119 22.59 1.77 23.80
N LYS A 120 22.84 2.69 24.73
CA LYS A 120 22.46 4.10 24.57
C LYS A 120 23.26 4.74 23.43
N LEU A 121 22.56 5.19 22.39
CA LEU A 121 23.18 5.87 21.25
C LEU A 121 22.99 7.39 21.33
N PRO A 122 23.97 8.19 20.85
CA PRO A 122 23.79 9.62 20.63
C PRO A 122 22.62 9.90 19.68
N ALA A 123 21.85 10.95 19.93
CA ALA A 123 20.62 11.28 19.17
C ALA A 123 20.84 11.32 17.63
N LYS A 124 22.00 11.80 17.17
CA LYS A 124 22.34 11.83 15.74
C LYS A 124 22.52 10.43 15.15
N LYS A 125 23.26 9.55 15.84
CA LYS A 125 23.48 8.16 15.40
C LYS A 125 22.18 7.35 15.47
N LYS A 126 21.39 7.54 16.54
CA LYS A 126 20.04 6.96 16.67
C LYS A 126 19.17 7.31 15.45
N ARG A 127 19.04 8.59 15.12
CA ARG A 127 18.22 9.04 13.98
C ARG A 127 18.70 8.47 12.64
N MET A 128 20.01 8.39 12.43
CA MET A 128 20.56 7.81 11.20
C MET A 128 20.29 6.30 11.11
N LEU A 129 20.43 5.58 12.22
CA LEU A 129 20.18 4.14 12.27
C LEU A 129 18.70 3.81 12.11
N THR A 130 17.80 4.55 12.78
CA THR A 130 16.34 4.41 12.58
C THR A 130 15.94 4.65 11.13
N LYS A 131 16.53 5.65 10.45
CA LYS A 131 16.29 5.88 9.02
C LYS A 131 16.74 4.71 8.14
N ARG A 132 17.89 4.10 8.45
CA ARG A 132 18.38 2.92 7.73
C ARG A 132 17.48 1.71 7.97
N LEU A 133 17.07 1.48 9.21
CA LEU A 133 16.12 0.41 9.56
C LEU A 133 14.78 0.59 8.85
N ALA A 134 14.23 1.81 8.84
CA ALA A 134 13.00 2.12 8.12
C ALA A 134 13.11 1.79 6.61
N PHE A 135 14.24 2.12 6.00
CA PHE A 135 14.50 1.78 4.59
C PHE A 135 14.57 0.27 4.35
N TYR A 136 15.27 -0.48 5.22
CA TYR A 136 15.30 -1.94 5.11
C TYR A 136 13.92 -2.57 5.32
N LEU A 137 13.12 -2.06 6.25
CA LEU A 137 11.75 -2.51 6.46
C LEU A 137 10.88 -2.29 5.21
N GLN A 138 11.02 -1.14 4.54
CA GLN A 138 10.33 -0.85 3.28
C GLN A 138 10.76 -1.83 2.18
N LEU A 139 12.07 -2.09 2.04
CA LEU A 139 12.57 -3.06 1.06
C LEU A 139 12.05 -4.47 1.35
N THR A 140 12.07 -4.91 2.61
CA THR A 140 11.53 -6.22 2.96
C THR A 140 10.03 -6.31 2.67
N ALA A 141 9.27 -5.25 2.95
CA ALA A 141 7.84 -5.21 2.67
C ALA A 141 7.52 -5.22 1.15
N ALA A 142 8.43 -4.72 0.31
CA ALA A 142 8.32 -4.77 -1.15
C ALA A 142 8.76 -6.12 -1.74
N ILE A 143 9.76 -6.78 -1.16
CA ILE A 143 10.27 -8.08 -1.65
C ILE A 143 9.36 -9.23 -1.22
N LEU A 144 8.78 -9.15 -0.02
CA LEU A 144 7.97 -10.23 0.56
C LEU A 144 6.78 -10.68 -0.33
N PRO A 145 5.92 -9.79 -0.87
CA PRO A 145 4.82 -10.22 -1.73
C PRO A 145 5.30 -10.85 -3.05
N LEU A 146 6.47 -10.45 -3.58
CA LEU A 146 7.06 -11.11 -4.73
C LEU A 146 7.48 -12.56 -4.38
N ALA A 147 8.13 -12.75 -3.24
CA ALA A 147 8.51 -14.07 -2.76
C ALA A 147 7.28 -14.97 -2.56
N ILE A 148 6.20 -14.43 -2.00
CA ILE A 148 4.91 -15.15 -1.87
C ILE A 148 4.43 -15.58 -3.25
N THR A 149 4.33 -14.67 -4.22
CA THR A 149 3.84 -15.01 -5.57
C THR A 149 4.66 -16.06 -6.30
N LEU A 150 5.98 -16.12 -6.06
CA LEU A 150 6.86 -17.13 -6.67
C LEU A 150 6.71 -18.52 -6.06
N LEU A 151 6.24 -18.60 -4.82
CA LEU A 151 6.02 -19.87 -4.10
C LEU A 151 4.61 -20.42 -4.30
N LEU A 152 3.71 -19.65 -4.92
CA LEU A 152 2.34 -20.08 -5.17
C LEU A 152 2.27 -21.10 -6.32
N PRO A 153 1.42 -22.14 -6.19
CA PRO A 153 1.21 -23.07 -7.28
C PRO A 153 0.53 -22.38 -8.47
N PRO A 154 0.76 -22.84 -9.71
CA PRO A 154 0.10 -22.31 -10.89
C PRO A 154 -1.42 -22.50 -10.80
N ILE A 155 -2.16 -21.42 -11.02
CA ILE A 155 -3.63 -21.46 -11.14
C ILE A 155 -4.03 -21.77 -12.58
N ALA A 156 -5.00 -22.67 -12.79
CA ALA A 156 -5.42 -23.08 -14.13
C ALA A 156 -6.04 -21.93 -14.96
N SER A 157 -6.54 -20.88 -14.29
CA SER A 157 -7.23 -19.75 -14.91
C SER A 157 -6.31 -18.65 -15.42
N LEU A 158 -5.04 -18.57 -14.97
CA LEU A 158 -4.09 -17.55 -15.39
C LEU A 158 -2.69 -18.13 -15.61
N PRO A 159 -2.04 -17.85 -16.76
CA PRO A 159 -0.66 -18.25 -16.98
C PRO A 159 0.27 -17.70 -15.91
N HIS A 160 1.07 -18.58 -15.30
CA HIS A 160 2.01 -18.23 -14.24
C HIS A 160 3.01 -17.14 -14.66
N ASP A 161 3.40 -17.13 -15.95
CA ASP A 161 4.32 -16.12 -16.49
C ASP A 161 3.78 -14.69 -16.36
N ILE A 162 2.48 -14.49 -16.61
CA ILE A 162 1.82 -13.18 -16.49
C ILE A 162 1.79 -12.74 -15.02
N VAL A 163 1.51 -13.68 -14.12
CA VAL A 163 1.46 -13.43 -12.68
C VAL A 163 2.79 -12.94 -12.14
N VAL A 164 3.87 -13.65 -12.48
CA VAL A 164 5.23 -13.31 -12.06
C VAL A 164 5.70 -12.03 -12.75
N PHE A 165 5.36 -11.82 -14.02
CA PHE A 165 5.72 -10.59 -14.73
C PHE A 165 5.12 -9.34 -14.07
N ILE A 166 3.83 -9.35 -13.75
CA ILE A 166 3.15 -8.24 -13.08
C ILE A 166 3.74 -8.02 -11.67
N ALA A 167 3.92 -9.11 -10.90
CA ALA A 167 4.51 -9.04 -9.56
C ALA A 167 5.94 -8.47 -9.58
N GLY A 168 6.77 -8.92 -10.52
CA GLY A 168 8.14 -8.45 -10.73
C GLY A 168 8.19 -6.98 -11.11
N TRP A 169 7.33 -6.54 -12.03
CA TRP A 169 7.24 -5.14 -12.42
C TRP A 169 6.87 -4.24 -11.23
N LEU A 170 5.84 -4.62 -10.46
CA LEU A 170 5.43 -3.88 -9.27
C LEU A 170 6.52 -3.83 -8.19
N ALA A 171 7.29 -4.91 -8.03
CA ALA A 171 8.42 -5.00 -7.09
C ALA A 171 9.58 -4.09 -7.49
N ILE A 172 9.91 -4.02 -8.79
CA ILE A 172 10.96 -3.13 -9.31
C ILE A 172 10.55 -1.68 -9.08
N PHE A 173 9.31 -1.32 -9.43
CA PHE A 173 8.81 0.05 -9.26
C PHE A 173 8.82 0.49 -7.80
N SER A 174 8.30 -0.34 -6.88
CA SER A 174 8.30 -0.01 -5.45
C SER A 174 9.72 0.16 -4.90
N THR A 175 10.64 -0.73 -5.27
CA THR A 175 12.05 -0.68 -4.86
C THR A 175 12.76 0.58 -5.37
N VAL A 176 12.58 0.92 -6.65
CA VAL A 176 13.18 2.13 -7.26
C VAL A 176 12.62 3.39 -6.61
N PHE A 177 11.31 3.44 -6.36
CA PHE A 177 10.68 4.61 -5.71
C PHE A 177 11.13 4.79 -4.26
N PHE A 178 11.19 3.73 -3.47
CA PHE A 178 11.70 3.81 -2.09
C PHE A 178 13.18 4.19 -2.06
N SER A 179 14.01 3.62 -2.93
CA SER A 179 15.44 3.95 -3.04
C SER A 179 15.64 5.42 -3.42
N SER A 180 14.90 5.90 -4.41
CA SER A 180 14.94 7.30 -4.84
C SER A 180 14.47 8.23 -3.72
N SER A 181 13.36 7.91 -3.05
CA SER A 181 12.86 8.68 -1.91
C SER A 181 13.87 8.74 -0.75
N TYR A 182 14.57 7.64 -0.46
CA TYR A 182 15.62 7.60 0.54
C TYR A 182 16.78 8.56 0.20
N LEU A 183 17.24 8.56 -1.05
CA LEU A 183 18.30 9.45 -1.53
C LEU A 183 17.91 10.92 -1.38
N PHE A 184 16.72 11.32 -1.83
CA PHE A 184 16.25 12.70 -1.68
C PHE A 184 16.01 13.10 -0.22
N SER A 185 15.58 12.16 0.62
CA SER A 185 15.38 12.37 2.06
C SER A 185 16.69 12.44 2.86
N SER A 186 17.77 11.85 2.35
CA SER A 186 19.12 11.95 2.90
C SER A 186 19.73 13.34 2.69
N HIS A 187 19.31 14.03 1.63
CA HIS A 187 19.82 15.35 1.24
C HIS A 187 19.27 16.53 2.08
N LYS A 188 18.44 16.25 3.09
CA LYS A 188 18.09 17.21 4.15
C LYS A 188 19.33 17.50 5.00
N LYS A 189 20.25 18.31 4.49
CA LYS A 189 21.26 18.99 5.30
C LYS A 189 20.51 19.74 6.40
N THR A 190 20.75 19.33 7.64
CA THR A 190 20.35 20.01 8.86
C THR A 190 20.95 21.42 8.89
N THR A 191 20.28 22.37 8.26
CA THR A 191 20.54 23.79 8.47
C THR A 191 19.63 24.25 9.60
N GLY A 192 20.16 24.19 10.82
CA GLY A 192 19.44 24.56 12.05
C GLY A 192 20.34 24.42 13.27
N ARG A 193 21.29 25.35 13.37
CA ARG A 193 22.42 25.46 14.29
C ARG A 193 21.98 25.70 15.76
N ARG A 194 22.84 25.24 16.68
CA ARG A 194 22.91 25.50 18.14
C ARG A 194 22.36 26.87 18.60
N LYS A 195 21.70 26.87 19.76
CA LYS A 195 21.96 27.79 20.89
C LYS A 195 21.88 26.89 22.14
N VAL A 196 23.01 26.53 22.76
CA VAL A 196 23.61 27.20 23.95
C VAL A 196 22.52 27.59 24.94
#